data_AF-A0A222EP14-F1
#
_entry.id   AF-A0A222EP14-F1
#
_cell.length_a   1.000
_cell.length_b   1.000
_cell.length_c   1.000
_cell.angle_alpha   90.00
_cell.angle_beta   90.00
_cell.angle_gamma   90.00
#
_symmetry.space_group_name_H-M   'P 1'
#
loop_
_entity.id
_entity.type
_entity.pdbx_description
1 polymer ?
#
loop_
_entity_poly.entity_id
_entity_poly.type
_entity_poly.pdbx_seq_one_letter_code
_entity_poly.pdbx_strand_id
1 'polypeptide(L)'
;MANIKILKENRKSVFMLTSLTIFSLILITFSVLMMFSPIMSLDNLAKVNEVYSDTSIYTNIMSLFYKVNSAPDFSLISNIFMIVYLPLSTGLICLVLLVLRLIIHSVGYKSRSRKGIVIIVKPVRSYQLTMMICWLMWVILTLVSFLSYLSASPFLSGVSWFISLNNSPYVDSETIQKYSEIFNNQFKDCYWLTFAFFSGYSNGIYGETSDALKLLWIFLPFIPQFIFIIISFIGTLCGECSWGKINVSVIRDLDLSPEGNIEVTNNLSKRIMSKKININKISSSDLQARILLFYKNFIRLLELSDNTKIPIYKESRLLLEKFSVIQKTNWKKAGYYIEEIVDWYSSTDQKFVKLISQLVTNPKNNLFKTNKEQLYILIKEYQSAINKWNLLDAEFKIEQIFALTIRVTELLAKVGYCLKTRLANNFDSYENKVAFIDALNNAKLNKNYNNYRDICIQIIKKMSPEKVAITDFINKTLSSY
;
A
#
# COMPACT_ATOMS: atom_id res chain seq x y z
N MET A 1 14.05 -9.53 3.04
CA MET A 1 14.84 -9.38 1.78
C MET A 1 14.06 -9.72 0.50
N ALA A 2 13.09 -10.64 0.50
CA ALA A 2 12.30 -10.95 -0.69
C ALA A 2 11.48 -9.76 -1.25
N ASN A 3 11.04 -8.82 -0.40
CA ASN A 3 10.18 -7.71 -0.82
C ASN A 3 10.92 -6.44 -1.30
N ILE A 4 12.22 -6.28 -1.01
CA ILE A 4 13.05 -5.24 -1.66
C ILE A 4 13.20 -5.56 -3.16
N LYS A 5 13.08 -6.84 -3.53
CA LYS A 5 12.95 -7.29 -4.92
C LYS A 5 11.68 -6.75 -5.60
N ILE A 6 10.58 -6.56 -4.85
CA ILE A 6 9.30 -6.00 -5.38
C ILE A 6 9.48 -4.54 -5.83
N LEU A 7 10.27 -3.73 -5.12
CA LEU A 7 10.59 -2.35 -5.54
C LEU A 7 11.52 -2.32 -6.76
N LYS A 8 12.44 -3.28 -6.87
CA LYS A 8 13.41 -3.36 -7.98
C LYS A 8 12.80 -3.93 -9.28
N GLU A 9 11.72 -4.70 -9.18
CA GLU A 9 11.04 -5.38 -10.29
C GLU A 9 9.60 -4.88 -10.51
N ASN A 10 9.28 -3.64 -10.11
CA ASN A 10 7.93 -3.09 -10.28
C ASN A 10 7.61 -2.76 -11.75
N ARG A 11 7.31 -3.81 -12.54
CA ARG A 11 6.94 -3.73 -13.96
C ARG A 11 5.75 -2.80 -14.20
N LYS A 12 4.87 -2.62 -13.22
CA LYS A 12 3.67 -1.77 -13.35
C LYS A 12 4.01 -0.29 -13.41
N SER A 13 5.00 0.16 -12.64
CA SER A 13 5.45 1.56 -12.67
C SER A 13 6.23 1.89 -13.92
N VAL A 14 7.02 0.93 -14.41
CA VAL A 14 7.68 1.03 -15.71
C VAL A 14 6.61 1.10 -16.82
N PHE A 15 5.60 0.23 -16.78
CA PHE A 15 4.49 0.22 -17.74
C PHE A 15 3.71 1.54 -17.75
N MET A 16 3.42 2.12 -16.58
CA MET A 16 2.82 3.46 -16.47
C MET A 16 3.64 4.53 -17.20
N LEU A 17 4.94 4.60 -16.93
CA LEU A 17 5.81 5.59 -17.54
C LEU A 17 5.99 5.36 -19.04
N THR A 18 6.16 4.11 -19.47
CA THR A 18 6.34 3.78 -20.89
C THR A 18 5.08 4.02 -21.71
N SER A 19 3.90 3.67 -21.19
CA SER A 19 2.63 3.89 -21.90
C SER A 19 2.35 5.38 -22.13
N LEU A 20 2.60 6.22 -21.12
CA LEU A 20 2.51 7.68 -21.28
C LEU A 20 3.58 8.25 -22.23
N THR A 21 4.80 7.70 -22.19
CA THR A 21 5.88 8.12 -23.11
C THR A 21 5.50 7.81 -24.56
N ILE A 22 4.93 6.64 -24.82
CA ILE A 22 4.43 6.26 -26.15
C ILE A 22 3.29 7.18 -26.58
N PHE A 23 2.33 7.46 -25.69
CA PHE A 23 1.23 8.39 -26.00
C PHE A 23 1.74 9.79 -26.37
N SER A 24 2.71 10.29 -25.62
CA SER A 24 3.41 11.55 -25.89
C SER A 24 4.11 11.55 -27.26
N LEU A 25 4.77 10.44 -27.61
CA LEU A 25 5.45 10.28 -28.89
C LEU A 25 4.46 10.27 -30.05
N ILE A 26 3.31 9.61 -29.90
CA ILE A 26 2.27 9.58 -30.93
C ILE A 26 1.70 10.99 -31.17
N LEU A 27 1.49 11.78 -30.11
CA LEU A 27 1.06 13.17 -30.21
C LEU A 27 2.08 14.05 -30.95
N ILE A 28 3.39 13.84 -30.70
CA ILE A 28 4.47 14.49 -31.44
C ILE A 28 4.44 14.08 -32.91
N THR A 29 4.31 12.77 -33.20
CA THR A 29 4.27 12.28 -34.59
C THR A 29 3.05 12.82 -35.34
N PHE A 30 1.90 12.92 -34.70
CA PHE A 30 0.71 13.57 -35.27
C PHE A 30 1.05 15.02 -35.66
N SER A 31 1.62 15.78 -34.73
CA SER A 31 1.97 17.19 -34.96
C SER A 31 2.95 17.36 -36.12
N VAL A 32 4.00 16.52 -36.17
CA VAL A 32 5.01 16.54 -37.24
C VAL A 32 4.39 16.17 -38.58
N LEU A 33 3.56 15.12 -38.63
CA LEU A 33 2.90 14.72 -39.87
C LEU A 33 1.92 15.79 -40.36
N MET A 34 1.13 16.39 -39.47
CA MET A 34 0.25 17.51 -39.83
C MET A 34 1.02 18.74 -40.29
N MET A 35 2.16 19.06 -39.66
CA MET A 35 3.02 20.17 -40.04
C MET A 35 3.56 20.03 -41.47
N PHE A 36 3.89 18.81 -41.89
CA PHE A 36 4.41 18.52 -43.23
C PHE A 36 3.33 18.15 -44.25
N SER A 37 2.07 18.01 -43.85
CA SER A 37 0.98 17.67 -44.75
C SER A 37 0.67 18.86 -45.68
N PRO A 38 0.77 18.74 -47.01
CA PRO A 38 0.50 19.84 -47.93
C PRO A 38 -0.91 20.42 -47.83
N ILE A 39 -1.90 19.62 -47.43
CA ILE A 39 -3.28 20.08 -47.20
C ILE A 39 -3.37 21.17 -46.10
N MET A 40 -2.40 21.23 -45.18
CA MET A 40 -2.32 22.18 -44.06
C MET A 40 -1.60 23.50 -44.42
N SER A 41 -1.71 23.97 -45.66
CA SER A 41 -1.14 25.24 -46.08
C SER A 41 -1.81 26.45 -45.39
N LEU A 42 -1.11 27.59 -45.31
CA LEU A 42 -1.67 28.83 -44.75
C LEU A 42 -2.92 29.29 -45.51
N ASP A 43 -2.93 29.13 -46.83
CA ASP A 43 -4.07 29.48 -47.69
C ASP A 43 -5.29 28.59 -47.37
N ASN A 44 -5.07 27.29 -47.19
CA ASN A 44 -6.14 26.36 -46.83
C ASN A 44 -6.69 26.61 -45.42
N LEU A 45 -5.82 26.94 -44.46
CA LEU A 45 -6.24 27.36 -43.11
C LEU A 45 -7.09 28.64 -43.15
N ALA A 46 -6.74 29.62 -43.98
CA ALA A 46 -7.54 30.82 -44.17
C ALA A 46 -8.92 30.47 -44.74
N LYS A 47 -8.97 29.70 -45.84
CA LYS A 47 -10.22 29.27 -46.50
C LYS A 47 -11.15 28.47 -45.57
N VAL A 48 -10.61 27.58 -44.74
CA VAL A 48 -11.40 26.82 -43.75
C VAL A 48 -12.04 27.75 -42.72
N ASN A 49 -11.31 28.77 -42.27
CA ASN A 49 -11.83 29.74 -41.30
C ASN A 49 -12.79 30.76 -41.94
N GLU A 50 -12.63 31.06 -43.23
CA GLU A 50 -13.56 31.91 -44.00
C GLU A 50 -14.99 31.34 -44.04
N VAL A 51 -15.16 30.01 -43.89
CA VAL A 51 -16.48 29.38 -43.75
C VAL A 51 -17.27 29.98 -42.56
N TYR A 52 -16.58 30.49 -41.55
CA TYR A 52 -17.16 31.14 -40.36
C TYR A 52 -17.05 32.67 -40.38
N SER A 53 -16.72 33.28 -41.53
CA SER A 53 -16.54 34.73 -41.65
C SER A 53 -17.84 35.54 -41.54
N ASP A 54 -19.00 34.89 -41.74
CA ASP A 54 -20.30 35.54 -41.60
C ASP A 54 -20.61 35.84 -40.13
N THR A 55 -20.30 37.07 -39.72
CA THR A 55 -20.52 37.58 -38.36
C THR A 55 -21.99 37.63 -37.93
N SER A 56 -22.93 37.56 -38.88
CA SER A 56 -24.36 37.46 -38.56
C SER A 56 -24.71 36.07 -38.01
N ILE A 57 -24.00 35.03 -38.48
CA ILE A 57 -24.22 33.62 -38.11
C ILE A 57 -23.25 33.17 -37.02
N TYR A 58 -21.99 33.63 -37.04
CA TYR A 58 -20.93 33.16 -36.15
C TYR A 58 -20.25 34.31 -35.37
N THR A 59 -19.88 34.05 -34.12
CA THR A 59 -19.04 34.94 -33.30
C THR A 59 -17.82 34.21 -32.77
N ASN A 60 -16.65 34.83 -32.90
CA ASN A 60 -15.41 34.29 -32.33
C ASN A 60 -15.38 34.54 -30.83
N ILE A 61 -15.22 33.48 -30.04
CA ILE A 61 -15.13 33.52 -28.58
C ILE A 61 -13.75 33.04 -28.15
N MET A 62 -13.11 33.85 -27.30
CA MET A 62 -11.82 33.55 -26.67
C MET A 62 -10.69 33.18 -27.65
N SER A 63 -10.77 33.58 -28.92
CA SER A 63 -9.82 33.23 -29.99
C SER A 63 -9.66 31.72 -30.27
N LEU A 64 -10.53 30.88 -29.72
CA LEU A 64 -10.43 29.43 -29.78
C LEU A 64 -11.68 28.77 -30.34
N PHE A 65 -12.84 29.42 -30.27
CA PHE A 65 -14.12 28.85 -30.66
C PHE A 65 -14.89 29.80 -31.58
N TYR A 66 -15.59 29.24 -32.56
CA TYR A 66 -16.70 29.91 -33.22
C TYR A 66 -18.00 29.49 -32.55
N LYS A 67 -18.78 30.45 -32.07
CA LYS A 67 -20.12 30.24 -31.53
C LYS A 67 -21.15 30.57 -32.61
N VAL A 68 -22.16 29.72 -32.74
CA VAL A 68 -23.35 30.01 -33.57
C VAL A 68 -24.19 31.08 -32.84
N ASN A 69 -24.58 32.16 -33.51
CA ASN A 69 -25.32 33.24 -32.84
C ASN A 69 -26.75 32.84 -32.47
N SER A 70 -27.36 31.96 -33.27
CA SER A 70 -28.73 31.47 -33.07
C SER A 70 -28.87 30.33 -32.05
N ALA A 71 -27.75 29.69 -31.66
CA ALA A 71 -27.76 28.51 -30.78
C ALA A 71 -26.53 28.48 -29.85
N PRO A 72 -26.58 27.84 -28.67
CA PRO A 72 -25.43 27.70 -27.77
C PRO A 72 -24.44 26.62 -28.26
N ASP A 73 -24.13 26.63 -29.55
CA ASP A 73 -23.33 25.61 -30.23
C ASP A 73 -21.97 26.20 -30.61
N PHE A 74 -20.92 25.41 -30.42
CA PHE A 74 -19.54 25.85 -30.60
C PHE A 74 -18.79 24.91 -31.54
N SER A 75 -18.01 25.50 -32.44
CA SER A 75 -17.03 24.80 -33.26
C SER A 75 -15.62 25.30 -32.91
N LEU A 76 -14.61 24.44 -33.03
CA LEU A 76 -13.24 24.79 -32.70
C LEU A 76 -12.56 25.47 -33.89
N ILE A 77 -11.81 26.53 -33.64
CA ILE A 77 -11.06 27.22 -34.71
C ILE A 77 -9.95 26.31 -35.24
N SER A 78 -9.82 26.22 -36.57
CA SER A 78 -8.71 25.55 -37.24
C SER A 78 -7.50 26.48 -37.31
N ASN A 79 -6.54 26.32 -36.40
CA ASN A 79 -5.33 27.14 -36.34
C ASN A 79 -4.08 26.25 -36.24
N ILE A 80 -2.99 26.66 -36.91
CA ILE A 80 -1.69 26.00 -36.85
C ILE A 80 -1.18 25.84 -35.41
N PHE A 81 -1.50 26.79 -34.52
CA PHE A 81 -1.16 26.66 -33.10
C PHE A 81 -1.86 25.45 -32.46
N MET A 82 -3.17 25.30 -32.65
CA MET A 82 -3.95 24.23 -32.03
C MET A 82 -3.67 22.86 -32.65
N ILE A 83 -3.43 22.82 -33.95
CA ILE A 83 -3.22 21.59 -34.72
C ILE A 83 -1.77 21.08 -34.60
N VAL A 84 -0.78 21.98 -34.57
CA VAL A 84 0.65 21.62 -34.64
C VAL A 84 1.40 21.99 -33.37
N TYR A 85 1.46 23.28 -33.00
CA TYR A 85 2.38 23.72 -31.95
C TYR A 85 1.97 23.29 -30.54
N LEU A 86 0.68 23.30 -30.22
CA LEU A 86 0.15 22.86 -28.93
C LEU A 86 0.45 21.37 -28.67
N PRO A 87 0.08 20.42 -29.57
CA PRO A 87 0.39 19.02 -29.36
C PRO A 87 1.90 18.74 -29.43
N LEU A 88 2.66 19.45 -30.27
CA LEU A 88 4.11 19.29 -30.34
C LEU A 88 4.82 19.70 -29.03
N SER A 89 4.50 20.90 -28.53
CA SER A 89 5.14 21.44 -27.32
C SER A 89 4.77 20.64 -26.08
N THR A 90 3.49 20.31 -25.90
CA THR A 90 3.02 19.52 -24.75
C THR A 90 3.54 18.09 -24.81
N GLY A 91 3.56 17.46 -25.99
CA GLY A 91 4.17 16.16 -26.22
C GLY A 91 5.68 16.15 -25.92
N LEU A 92 6.43 17.17 -26.34
CA LEU A 92 7.87 17.24 -26.05
C LEU A 92 8.15 17.43 -24.55
N ILE A 93 7.41 18.32 -23.89
CA ILE A 93 7.56 18.56 -22.44
C ILE A 93 7.25 17.28 -21.66
N CYS A 94 6.14 16.60 -21.99
CA CYS A 94 5.77 15.34 -21.35
C CYS A 94 6.84 14.27 -21.57
N LEU A 95 7.33 14.12 -22.79
CA LEU A 95 8.36 13.14 -23.14
C LEU A 95 9.65 13.37 -22.35
N VAL A 96 10.15 14.60 -22.31
CA VAL A 96 11.38 14.95 -21.58
C VAL A 96 11.22 14.65 -20.08
N LEU A 97 10.10 15.05 -19.47
CA LEU A 97 9.82 14.81 -18.06
C LEU A 97 9.71 13.31 -17.74
N LEU A 98 9.02 12.53 -18.58
CA LEU A 98 8.84 11.10 -18.38
C LEU A 98 10.13 10.31 -18.59
N VAL A 99 10.95 10.70 -19.59
CA VAL A 99 12.26 10.09 -19.83
C VAL A 99 13.21 10.38 -18.67
N LEU A 100 13.29 11.64 -18.20
CA LEU A 100 14.04 12.00 -16.99
C LEU A 100 13.59 11.16 -15.79
N ARG A 101 12.28 11.00 -15.59
CA ARG A 101 11.73 10.17 -14.52
C ARG A 101 12.05 8.69 -14.67
N LEU A 102 12.00 8.15 -15.90
CA LEU A 102 12.41 6.78 -16.20
C LEU A 102 13.89 6.55 -15.89
N ILE A 103 14.77 7.50 -16.21
CA ILE A 103 16.20 7.44 -15.89
C ILE A 103 16.40 7.49 -14.37
N ILE A 104 15.77 8.45 -13.68
CA ILE A 104 15.84 8.57 -12.21
C ILE A 104 15.33 7.29 -11.53
N HIS A 105 14.22 6.73 -12.00
CA HIS A 105 13.69 5.47 -11.49
C HIS A 105 14.65 4.31 -11.78
N SER A 106 15.22 4.23 -12.98
CA SER A 106 16.14 3.15 -13.35
C SER A 106 17.47 3.22 -12.59
N VAL A 107 18.03 4.41 -12.39
CA VAL A 107 19.32 4.63 -11.71
C VAL A 107 19.14 4.61 -10.20
N GLY A 108 18.15 5.34 -9.67
CA GLY A 108 17.92 5.48 -8.23
C GLY A 108 17.52 4.19 -7.52
N TYR A 109 16.80 3.28 -8.19
CA TYR A 109 16.48 1.96 -7.63
C TYR A 109 17.57 0.90 -7.91
N LYS A 110 18.54 1.16 -8.80
CA LYS A 110 19.67 0.26 -9.07
C LYS A 110 20.91 0.58 -8.24
N SER A 111 21.14 1.84 -7.85
CA SER A 111 22.34 2.23 -7.10
C SER A 111 22.35 1.66 -5.68
N ARG A 112 23.18 0.64 -5.44
CA ARG A 112 23.63 0.30 -4.08
C ARG A 112 24.65 1.37 -3.66
N SER A 113 24.53 1.92 -2.46
CA SER A 113 25.60 2.78 -1.92
C SER A 113 26.91 1.97 -1.79
N ARG A 114 28.08 2.65 -1.82
CA ARG A 114 29.40 2.03 -1.59
C ARG A 114 29.51 1.20 -0.29
N LYS A 115 28.54 1.33 0.64
CA LYS A 115 28.46 0.57 1.90
C LYS A 115 27.34 -0.49 1.91
N GLY A 116 26.69 -0.79 0.79
CA GLY A 116 25.62 -1.79 0.72
C GLY A 116 24.32 -1.40 1.45
N ILE A 117 24.28 -0.23 2.10
CA ILE A 117 23.09 0.29 2.77
C ILE A 117 22.17 0.88 1.70
N VAL A 118 20.98 0.32 1.57
CA VAL A 118 19.88 0.92 0.82
C VAL A 118 19.50 2.18 1.58
N ILE A 119 19.90 3.34 1.08
CA ILE A 119 19.48 4.58 1.70
C ILE A 119 17.98 4.71 1.42
N ILE A 120 17.15 4.43 2.43
CA ILE A 120 15.72 4.72 2.41
C ILE A 120 15.57 6.25 2.49
N VAL A 121 16.06 6.98 1.49
CA VAL A 121 15.68 8.39 1.33
C VAL A 121 14.34 8.39 0.59
N LYS A 122 13.25 8.38 1.38
CA LYS A 122 11.90 8.78 0.93
C LYS A 122 11.41 8.17 -0.41
N PRO A 123 11.49 6.84 -0.64
CA PRO A 123 10.91 6.23 -1.85
C PRO A 123 9.41 6.51 -1.97
N VAL A 124 8.74 6.68 -0.82
CA VAL A 124 7.30 6.97 -0.74
C VAL A 124 6.95 8.32 -1.38
N ARG A 125 7.63 9.41 -1.00
CA ARG A 125 7.33 10.75 -1.56
C ARG A 125 7.73 10.89 -3.03
N SER A 126 8.84 10.27 -3.44
CA SER A 126 9.29 10.31 -4.84
C SER A 126 8.32 9.57 -5.78
N TYR A 127 7.77 8.44 -5.32
CA TYR A 127 6.78 7.68 -6.07
C TYR A 127 5.42 8.41 -6.12
N GLN A 128 4.94 8.97 -5.00
CA GLN A 128 3.72 9.81 -4.98
C GLN A 128 3.81 10.97 -5.97
N LEU A 129 4.96 11.65 -5.99
CA LEU A 129 5.22 12.73 -6.94
C LEU A 129 5.19 12.21 -8.39
N THR A 130 5.75 11.03 -8.65
CA THR A 130 5.71 10.41 -9.98
C THR A 130 4.27 10.06 -10.39
N MET A 131 3.44 9.53 -9.48
CA MET A 131 2.02 9.27 -9.72
C MET A 131 1.23 10.53 -10.04
N MET A 132 1.40 11.59 -9.24
CA MET A 132 0.73 12.87 -9.48
C MET A 132 1.11 13.48 -10.83
N ILE A 133 2.41 13.43 -11.18
CA ILE A 133 2.90 13.90 -12.48
C ILE A 133 2.27 13.07 -13.61
N CYS A 134 2.25 11.73 -13.50
CA CYS A 134 1.68 10.88 -14.53
C CYS A 134 0.18 11.13 -14.76
N TRP A 135 -0.61 11.28 -13.69
CA TRP A 135 -2.04 11.62 -13.79
C TRP A 135 -2.26 12.99 -14.42
N LEU A 136 -1.51 14.00 -13.98
CA LEU A 136 -1.58 15.35 -14.55
C LEU A 136 -1.24 15.34 -16.05
N MET A 137 -0.15 14.66 -16.43
CA MET A 137 0.27 14.57 -17.83
C MET A 137 -0.72 13.78 -18.68
N TRP A 138 -1.33 12.72 -18.16
CA TRP A 138 -2.40 12.01 -18.87
C TRP A 138 -3.57 12.94 -19.19
N VAL A 139 -4.08 13.67 -18.20
CA VAL A 139 -5.19 14.62 -18.39
C VAL A 139 -4.82 15.69 -19.42
N ILE A 140 -3.63 16.28 -19.32
CA ILE A 140 -3.16 17.31 -20.25
C ILE A 140 -3.06 16.76 -21.67
N LEU A 141 -2.40 15.61 -21.86
CA LEU A 141 -2.23 14.99 -23.18
C LEU A 141 -3.58 14.62 -23.80
N THR A 142 -4.54 14.11 -23.00
CA THR A 142 -5.89 13.79 -23.47
C THR A 142 -6.63 15.06 -23.90
N LEU A 143 -6.63 16.13 -23.10
CA LEU A 143 -7.28 17.39 -23.43
C LEU A 143 -6.69 18.02 -24.69
N VAL A 144 -5.36 18.10 -24.78
CA VAL A 144 -4.66 18.64 -25.96
C VAL A 144 -4.98 17.80 -27.19
N SER A 145 -4.97 16.47 -27.05
CA SER A 145 -5.36 15.58 -28.13
C SER A 145 -6.77 15.90 -28.63
N PHE A 146 -7.77 15.97 -27.75
CA PHE A 146 -9.14 16.29 -28.17
C PHE A 146 -9.22 17.64 -28.90
N LEU A 147 -8.57 18.68 -28.36
CA LEU A 147 -8.55 20.00 -28.98
C LEU A 147 -7.87 19.99 -30.36
N SER A 148 -6.71 19.38 -30.48
CA SER A 148 -5.97 19.31 -31.75
C SER A 148 -6.73 18.54 -32.82
N TYR A 149 -7.38 17.43 -32.45
CA TYR A 149 -8.16 16.62 -33.39
C TYR A 149 -9.46 17.29 -33.83
N LEU A 150 -10.15 17.99 -32.92
CA LEU A 150 -11.32 18.80 -33.29
C LEU A 150 -10.92 19.97 -34.20
N SER A 151 -9.78 20.62 -33.92
CA SER A 151 -9.25 21.69 -34.77
C SER A 151 -8.83 21.18 -36.16
N ALA A 152 -8.27 19.97 -36.23
CA ALA A 152 -7.77 19.35 -37.44
C ALA A 152 -8.85 18.59 -38.25
N SER A 153 -10.06 18.40 -37.72
CA SER A 153 -11.09 17.59 -38.37
C SER A 153 -11.46 18.03 -39.80
N PRO A 154 -11.43 19.33 -40.16
CA PRO A 154 -11.67 19.73 -41.56
C PRO A 154 -10.65 19.14 -42.54
N PHE A 155 -9.39 18.99 -42.11
CA PHE A 155 -8.31 18.44 -42.93
C PHE A 155 -8.26 16.91 -42.87
N LEU A 156 -8.62 16.32 -41.74
CA LEU A 156 -8.56 14.87 -41.52
C LEU A 156 -9.73 14.13 -42.15
N SER A 157 -10.95 14.66 -42.02
CA SER A 157 -12.18 14.00 -42.44
C SER A 157 -13.12 14.87 -43.28
N GLY A 158 -12.79 16.14 -43.52
CA GLY A 158 -13.65 17.07 -44.27
C GLY A 158 -14.88 17.54 -43.48
N VAL A 159 -14.77 17.57 -42.14
CA VAL A 159 -15.88 17.77 -41.22
C VAL A 159 -15.50 18.77 -40.14
N SER A 160 -16.45 19.60 -39.70
CA SER A 160 -16.35 20.34 -38.45
C SER A 160 -17.38 19.84 -37.44
N TRP A 161 -16.96 19.67 -36.20
CA TRP A 161 -17.83 19.24 -35.11
C TRP A 161 -18.42 20.44 -34.39
N PHE A 162 -19.74 20.45 -34.27
CA PHE A 162 -20.48 21.39 -33.45
C PHE A 162 -20.83 20.74 -32.12
N ILE A 163 -20.38 21.34 -31.03
CA ILE A 163 -20.58 20.87 -29.67
C ILE A 163 -21.51 21.83 -28.97
N SER A 164 -22.60 21.29 -28.44
CA SER A 164 -23.58 22.02 -27.63
C SER A 164 -23.52 21.53 -26.19
N LEU A 165 -23.87 22.39 -25.24
CA LEU A 165 -24.08 21.97 -23.85
C LEU A 165 -25.38 21.18 -23.67
N ASN A 166 -26.35 21.37 -24.57
CA ASN A 166 -27.70 20.82 -24.44
C ASN A 166 -28.02 19.74 -25.50
N ASN A 167 -27.31 19.75 -26.63
CA ASN A 167 -27.53 18.83 -27.74
C ASN A 167 -26.34 17.90 -27.96
N SER A 168 -26.58 16.76 -28.58
CA SER A 168 -25.55 15.83 -29.04
C SER A 168 -24.60 16.53 -30.03
N PRO A 169 -23.28 16.23 -30.00
CA PRO A 169 -22.36 16.71 -31.02
C PRO A 169 -22.83 16.30 -32.41
N TYR A 170 -22.84 17.25 -33.34
CA TYR A 170 -23.32 17.03 -34.70
C TYR A 170 -22.37 17.65 -35.72
N VAL A 171 -22.60 17.31 -36.98
CA VAL A 171 -21.88 17.84 -38.13
C VAL A 171 -22.89 18.47 -39.07
N ASP A 172 -22.59 19.65 -39.58
CA ASP A 172 -23.45 20.38 -40.51
C ASP A 172 -23.12 20.06 -41.98
N SER A 173 -24.14 19.78 -42.78
CA SER A 173 -23.98 19.40 -44.19
C SER A 173 -23.41 20.53 -45.06
N GLU A 174 -23.72 21.80 -44.73
CA GLU A 174 -23.21 22.95 -45.48
C GLU A 174 -21.69 23.09 -45.27
N THR A 175 -21.21 22.92 -44.04
CA THR A 175 -19.76 22.89 -43.77
C THR A 175 -19.03 21.76 -44.48
N ILE A 176 -19.61 20.55 -44.53
CA ILE A 176 -19.02 19.41 -45.26
C ILE A 176 -18.86 19.73 -46.74
N GLN A 177 -19.90 20.29 -47.38
CA GLN A 177 -19.86 20.61 -48.80
C GLN A 177 -18.77 21.67 -49.09
N LYS A 178 -18.73 22.75 -48.31
CA LYS A 178 -17.71 23.81 -48.45
C LYS A 178 -16.29 23.26 -48.29
N TYR A 179 -16.05 22.37 -47.33
CA TYR A 179 -14.74 21.74 -47.18
C TYR A 179 -14.37 20.82 -48.35
N SER A 180 -15.34 20.08 -48.91
CA SER A 180 -15.12 19.27 -50.11
C SER A 180 -14.67 20.13 -51.30
N GLU A 181 -15.28 21.31 -51.47
CA GLU A 181 -14.91 22.27 -52.51
C GLU A 181 -13.52 22.89 -52.28
N ILE A 182 -13.20 23.27 -51.04
CA ILE A 182 -11.90 23.85 -50.66
C ILE A 182 -10.76 22.85 -50.89
N PHE A 183 -10.95 21.59 -50.51
CA PHE A 183 -9.92 20.54 -50.51
C PHE A 183 -10.00 19.57 -51.69
N ASN A 184 -10.64 19.97 -52.79
CA ASN A 184 -10.83 19.10 -53.95
C ASN A 184 -9.50 18.44 -54.39
N ASN A 185 -9.45 17.11 -54.33
CA ASN A 185 -8.28 16.26 -54.58
C ASN A 185 -7.09 16.35 -53.60
N GLN A 186 -7.17 17.18 -52.56
CA GLN A 186 -6.07 17.39 -51.60
C GLN A 186 -6.15 16.49 -50.37
N PHE A 187 -7.26 15.78 -50.13
CA PHE A 187 -7.38 14.88 -48.96
C PHE A 187 -6.32 13.77 -48.91
N LYS A 188 -5.76 13.36 -50.07
CA LYS A 188 -4.66 12.39 -50.16
C LYS A 188 -3.32 12.98 -49.71
N ASP A 189 -3.22 14.30 -49.61
CA ASP A 189 -2.03 15.02 -49.12
C ASP A 189 -2.03 15.20 -47.60
N CYS A 190 -2.93 14.53 -46.87
CA CYS A 190 -2.85 14.43 -45.42
C CYS A 190 -1.92 13.28 -45.03
N TYR A 191 -0.80 13.58 -44.37
CA TYR A 191 0.19 12.58 -43.96
C TYR A 191 -0.18 11.83 -42.67
N TRP A 192 -1.18 12.32 -41.92
CA TRP A 192 -1.76 11.55 -40.82
C TRP A 192 -2.68 10.45 -41.34
N LEU A 193 -2.85 9.38 -40.57
CA LEU A 193 -3.64 8.21 -40.95
C LEU A 193 -5.11 8.58 -41.20
N THR A 194 -5.45 8.83 -42.46
CA THR A 194 -6.81 9.17 -42.92
C THR A 194 -7.31 8.09 -43.87
N PHE A 195 -8.63 7.98 -44.03
CA PHE A 195 -9.19 7.01 -44.97
C PHE A 195 -8.90 7.40 -46.43
N ALA A 196 -8.51 8.65 -46.68
CA ALA A 196 -8.06 9.16 -47.97
C ALA A 196 -6.92 8.33 -48.61
N PHE A 197 -6.06 7.72 -47.78
CA PHE A 197 -4.99 6.84 -48.27
C PHE A 197 -5.50 5.55 -48.93
N PHE A 198 -6.69 5.10 -48.52
CA PHE A 198 -7.28 3.84 -48.96
C PHE A 198 -8.45 4.05 -49.91
N SER A 199 -9.09 5.22 -49.86
CA SER A 199 -10.18 5.57 -50.76
C SER A 199 -9.63 6.01 -52.12
N GLY A 200 -10.13 5.39 -53.19
CA GLY A 200 -9.93 5.92 -54.55
C GLY A 200 -10.49 7.34 -54.69
N TYR A 201 -11.43 7.73 -53.84
CA TYR A 201 -12.10 9.03 -53.78
C TYR A 201 -11.20 10.16 -53.29
N SER A 202 -11.48 11.35 -53.81
CA SER A 202 -10.64 12.53 -53.66
C SER A 202 -11.40 13.75 -53.10
N ASN A 203 -12.72 13.61 -52.87
CA ASN A 203 -13.63 14.67 -52.41
C ASN A 203 -13.96 14.58 -50.90
N GLY A 204 -13.19 13.82 -50.12
CA GLY A 204 -13.45 13.63 -48.69
C GLY A 204 -14.73 12.82 -48.41
N ILE A 205 -15.32 13.00 -47.23
CA ILE A 205 -16.55 12.29 -46.81
C ILE A 205 -17.75 12.54 -47.73
N TYR A 206 -17.77 13.69 -48.42
CA TYR A 206 -18.86 14.09 -49.32
C TYR A 206 -18.95 13.20 -50.57
N GLY A 207 -17.81 12.66 -51.04
CA GLY A 207 -17.76 11.78 -52.21
C GLY A 207 -18.16 10.33 -51.93
N GLU A 208 -18.34 9.96 -50.65
CA GLU A 208 -18.63 8.58 -50.25
C GLU A 208 -20.15 8.35 -50.15
N THR A 209 -20.65 7.29 -50.76
CA THR A 209 -22.10 6.99 -50.77
C THR A 209 -22.49 5.96 -49.71
N SER A 210 -21.55 5.10 -49.29
CA SER A 210 -21.80 4.09 -48.27
C SER A 210 -21.66 4.66 -46.85
N ASP A 211 -22.72 4.53 -46.04
CA ASP A 211 -22.72 5.01 -44.65
C ASP A 211 -21.66 4.33 -43.78
N ALA A 212 -21.36 3.05 -44.05
CA ALA A 212 -20.29 2.33 -43.35
C ALA A 212 -18.90 2.93 -43.63
N LEU A 213 -18.65 3.36 -44.88
CA LEU A 213 -17.38 3.98 -45.28
C LEU A 213 -17.28 5.44 -44.80
N LYS A 214 -18.40 6.17 -44.72
CA LYS A 214 -18.46 7.50 -44.09
C LYS A 214 -18.08 7.44 -42.61
N LEU A 215 -18.57 6.44 -41.87
CA LEU A 215 -18.18 6.23 -40.47
C LEU A 215 -16.67 5.98 -40.35
N LEU A 216 -16.12 5.17 -41.26
CA LEU A 216 -14.69 4.88 -41.25
C LEU A 216 -13.85 6.13 -41.61
N TRP A 217 -14.31 6.96 -42.54
CA TRP A 217 -13.76 8.30 -42.83
C TRP A 217 -13.66 9.18 -41.58
N ILE A 218 -14.71 9.17 -40.75
CA ILE A 218 -14.76 9.97 -39.52
C ILE A 218 -13.85 9.38 -38.43
N PHE A 219 -13.89 8.07 -38.20
CA PHE A 219 -13.22 7.47 -37.04
C PHE A 219 -11.76 7.09 -37.26
N LEU A 220 -11.35 6.76 -38.49
CA LEU A 220 -9.99 6.27 -38.77
C LEU A 220 -8.88 7.22 -38.30
N PRO A 221 -8.98 8.55 -38.47
CA PRO A 221 -7.97 9.47 -37.95
C PRO A 221 -7.79 9.43 -36.44
N PHE A 222 -8.85 9.10 -35.71
CA PHE A 222 -8.90 9.15 -34.24
C PHE A 222 -8.56 7.82 -33.58
N ILE A 223 -8.72 6.69 -34.28
CA ILE A 223 -8.50 5.33 -33.75
C ILE A 223 -7.11 5.16 -33.11
N PRO A 224 -5.99 5.51 -33.77
CA PRO A 224 -4.66 5.32 -33.19
C PRO A 224 -4.53 6.04 -31.85
N GLN A 225 -4.98 7.30 -31.81
CA GLN A 225 -4.90 8.14 -30.64
C GLN A 225 -5.78 7.63 -29.49
N PHE A 226 -6.99 7.18 -29.78
CA PHE A 226 -7.90 6.62 -28.81
C PHE A 226 -7.33 5.35 -28.15
N ILE A 227 -6.69 4.48 -28.93
CA ILE A 227 -6.00 3.29 -28.41
C ILE A 227 -4.90 3.70 -27.41
N PHE A 228 -4.09 4.70 -27.74
CA PHE A 228 -3.02 5.15 -26.83
C PHE A 228 -3.53 5.91 -25.60
N ILE A 229 -4.66 6.62 -25.69
CA ILE A 229 -5.37 7.19 -24.53
C ILE A 229 -5.79 6.07 -23.56
N ILE A 230 -6.41 4.99 -24.07
CA ILE A 230 -6.84 3.86 -23.25
C ILE A 230 -5.64 3.12 -22.65
N ILE A 231 -4.59 2.83 -23.44
CA ILE A 231 -3.40 2.13 -22.96
C ILE A 231 -2.70 2.94 -21.86
N SER A 232 -2.57 4.26 -22.03
CA SER A 232 -1.97 5.14 -21.03
C SER A 232 -2.84 5.29 -19.76
N PHE A 233 -4.17 5.27 -19.90
CA PHE A 233 -5.10 5.21 -18.77
C PHE A 233 -4.98 3.91 -17.97
N ILE A 234 -4.95 2.76 -18.65
CA ILE A 234 -4.73 1.45 -18.00
C ILE A 234 -3.34 1.43 -17.34
N GLY A 235 -2.33 2.01 -17.99
CA GLY A 235 -0.98 2.15 -17.46
C GLY A 235 -0.94 2.93 -16.15
N THR A 236 -1.58 4.11 -16.12
CA THR A 236 -1.67 4.96 -14.92
C THR A 236 -2.43 4.29 -13.78
N LEU A 237 -3.57 3.65 -14.05
CA LEU A 237 -4.30 2.84 -13.06
C LEU A 237 -3.45 1.70 -12.50
N CYS A 238 -2.70 0.99 -13.35
CA CYS A 238 -1.82 -0.09 -12.92
C CYS A 238 -0.68 0.41 -12.01
N GLY A 239 -0.15 1.60 -12.30
CA GLY A 239 0.82 2.30 -11.44
C GLY A 239 0.22 2.60 -10.06
N GLU A 240 -0.99 3.14 -10.02
CA GLU A 240 -1.69 3.47 -8.77
C GLU A 240 -2.01 2.23 -7.93
N CYS A 241 -2.46 1.16 -8.56
CA CYS A 241 -2.70 -0.11 -7.86
C CYS A 241 -1.40 -0.70 -7.30
N SER A 242 -0.27 -0.48 -7.98
CA SER A 242 1.06 -0.85 -7.47
C SER A 242 1.42 -0.02 -6.24
N TRP A 243 1.10 1.27 -6.24
CA TRP A 243 1.26 2.14 -5.07
C TRP A 243 0.51 1.64 -3.85
N GLY A 244 -0.77 1.29 -3.98
CA GLY A 244 -1.57 0.79 -2.85
C GLY A 244 -0.92 -0.43 -2.19
N LYS A 245 -0.41 -1.36 -3.01
CA LYS A 245 0.33 -2.54 -2.50
C LYS A 245 1.67 -2.16 -1.89
N ILE A 246 2.43 -1.26 -2.51
CA ILE A 246 3.73 -0.80 -2.01
C ILE A 246 3.56 -0.06 -0.70
N ASN A 247 2.59 0.84 -0.60
CA ASN A 247 2.32 1.62 0.60
C ASN A 247 1.87 0.73 1.76
N VAL A 248 0.96 -0.22 1.51
CA VAL A 248 0.58 -1.21 2.53
C VAL A 248 1.77 -2.09 2.90
N SER A 249 2.61 -2.50 1.95
CA SER A 249 3.80 -3.31 2.25
C SER A 249 4.90 -2.52 2.94
N VAL A 250 5.08 -1.24 2.65
CA VAL A 250 6.09 -0.36 3.25
C VAL A 250 5.61 0.12 4.61
N ILE A 251 4.32 0.36 4.82
CA ILE A 251 3.76 0.62 6.15
C ILE A 251 3.84 -0.66 6.98
N ARG A 252 3.43 -1.80 6.42
CA ARG A 252 3.59 -3.11 7.08
C ARG A 252 5.07 -3.41 7.34
N ASP A 253 5.99 -3.10 6.43
CA ASP A 253 7.43 -3.27 6.63
C ASP A 253 8.03 -2.14 7.46
N LEU A 254 7.43 -0.97 7.66
CA LEU A 254 7.87 0.00 8.67
C LEU A 254 7.41 -0.48 10.06
N ASP A 255 6.22 -1.07 10.13
CA ASP A 255 5.67 -1.73 11.31
C ASP A 255 6.36 -3.07 11.62
N LEU A 256 6.95 -3.73 10.62
CA LEU A 256 7.65 -5.02 10.73
C LEU A 256 9.17 -4.92 10.53
N SER A 257 9.73 -3.81 10.04
CA SER A 257 11.16 -3.73 9.68
C SER A 257 11.98 -3.88 10.94
N PRO A 258 12.75 -4.98 11.03
CA PRO A 258 13.82 -5.11 11.98
C PRO A 258 15.06 -4.41 11.39
N GLU A 259 14.92 -3.26 10.71
CA GLU A 259 16.06 -2.48 10.22
C GLU A 259 16.63 -1.56 11.31
N GLY A 260 16.86 -2.19 12.45
CA GLY A 260 18.19 -2.24 13.02
C GLY A 260 18.72 -3.67 12.93
N ASN A 261 19.01 -4.19 11.73
CA ASN A 261 20.17 -5.08 11.57
C ASN A 261 21.42 -4.18 11.68
N ILE A 262 21.53 -3.52 12.83
CA ILE A 262 22.80 -3.47 13.52
C ILE A 262 23.13 -4.94 13.63
N GLU A 263 24.17 -5.40 12.95
CA GLU A 263 24.89 -6.59 13.42
C GLU A 263 24.86 -6.47 14.92
N VAL A 264 24.08 -7.35 15.56
CA VAL A 264 24.05 -7.37 17.00
C VAL A 264 25.48 -7.72 17.33
N THR A 265 26.27 -6.70 17.67
CA THR A 265 27.54 -6.85 18.35
C THR A 265 27.11 -7.45 19.66
N ASN A 266 27.01 -8.78 19.62
CA ASN A 266 26.18 -9.61 20.46
C ASN A 266 26.90 -9.86 21.78
N ASN A 267 27.34 -8.78 22.41
CA ASN A 267 27.87 -8.79 23.76
C ASN A 267 26.78 -8.40 24.78
N LEU A 268 25.74 -7.66 24.36
CA LEU A 268 24.65 -7.23 25.27
C LEU A 268 23.45 -8.20 25.30
N SER A 269 22.98 -8.75 24.17
CA SER A 269 21.91 -9.77 24.22
C SER A 269 22.40 -11.09 24.84
N LYS A 270 23.69 -11.43 24.65
CA LYS A 270 24.36 -12.50 25.40
C LYS A 270 24.56 -12.19 26.89
N ARG A 271 24.64 -10.91 27.30
CA ARG A 271 24.74 -10.50 28.71
C ARG A 271 23.42 -10.61 29.48
N ILE A 272 22.29 -10.57 28.77
CA ILE A 272 20.94 -10.57 29.36
C ILE A 272 20.39 -11.99 29.50
N MET A 273 20.81 -12.92 28.65
CA MET A 273 20.44 -14.33 28.79
C MET A 273 21.12 -14.93 30.02
N SER A 274 20.37 -15.05 31.11
CA SER A 274 20.74 -15.97 32.19
C SER A 274 20.92 -17.37 31.58
N LYS A 275 22.00 -18.06 31.94
CA LYS A 275 22.30 -19.39 31.39
C LYS A 275 21.10 -20.32 31.66
N LYS A 276 20.47 -20.84 30.60
CA LYS A 276 19.46 -21.90 30.70
C LYS A 276 20.05 -23.05 31.53
N ILE A 277 19.24 -23.62 32.41
CA ILE A 277 19.63 -24.77 33.21
C ILE A 277 20.13 -25.88 32.27
N ASN A 278 21.30 -26.44 32.58
CA ASN A 278 21.78 -27.64 31.91
C ASN A 278 21.47 -28.85 32.79
N ILE A 279 20.38 -29.56 32.47
CA ILE A 279 19.90 -30.75 33.19
C ILE A 279 20.99 -31.81 33.33
N ASN A 280 21.93 -31.88 32.37
CA ASN A 280 23.02 -32.87 32.39
C ASN A 280 24.12 -32.56 33.41
N LYS A 281 24.19 -31.34 33.95
CA LYS A 281 25.23 -30.88 34.88
C LYS A 281 24.77 -30.77 36.34
N ILE A 282 23.49 -30.99 36.63
CA ILE A 282 22.92 -30.85 37.98
C ILE A 282 22.89 -32.21 38.67
N SER A 283 23.14 -32.23 39.99
CA SER A 283 23.02 -33.43 40.82
C SER A 283 21.58 -33.97 40.82
N SER A 284 21.39 -35.27 41.01
CA SER A 284 20.05 -35.87 41.03
C SER A 284 19.18 -35.31 42.18
N SER A 285 19.78 -35.03 43.34
CA SER A 285 19.08 -34.45 44.51
C SER A 285 18.60 -33.02 44.26
N ASP A 286 19.43 -32.17 43.65
CA ASP A 286 19.04 -30.79 43.34
C ASP A 286 17.96 -30.75 42.26
N LEU A 287 18.02 -31.68 41.31
CA LEU A 287 17.01 -31.82 40.26
C LEU A 287 15.66 -32.27 40.84
N GLN A 288 15.67 -33.21 41.78
CA GLN A 288 14.47 -33.64 42.51
C GLN A 288 13.82 -32.48 43.27
N ALA A 289 14.60 -31.72 44.07
CA ALA A 289 14.08 -30.59 44.82
C ALA A 289 13.45 -29.53 43.91
N ARG A 290 14.07 -29.25 42.75
CA ARG A 290 13.53 -28.34 41.74
C ARG A 290 12.25 -28.83 41.08
N ILE A 291 12.19 -30.13 40.75
CA ILE A 291 10.99 -30.75 40.17
C ILE A 291 9.80 -30.63 41.15
N LEU A 292 10.02 -30.93 42.43
CA LEU A 292 8.99 -30.80 43.45
C LEU A 292 8.54 -29.34 43.62
N LEU A 293 9.50 -28.40 43.61
CA LEU A 293 9.20 -26.97 43.70
C LEU A 293 8.40 -26.47 42.48
N PHE A 294 8.74 -26.94 41.27
CA PHE A 294 7.99 -26.63 40.05
C PHE A 294 6.53 -27.03 40.19
N TYR A 295 6.24 -28.30 40.51
CA TYR A 295 4.86 -28.76 40.60
C TYR A 295 4.08 -28.06 41.72
N LYS A 296 4.71 -27.80 42.88
CA LYS A 296 4.09 -27.00 43.95
C LYS A 296 3.70 -25.59 43.47
N ASN A 297 4.61 -24.91 42.79
CA ASN A 297 4.35 -23.56 42.28
C ASN A 297 3.33 -23.56 41.14
N PHE A 298 3.37 -24.57 40.27
CA PHE A 298 2.45 -24.70 39.14
C PHE A 298 1.02 -25.03 39.60
N ILE A 299 0.85 -25.94 40.55
CA ILE A 299 -0.45 -26.21 41.18
C ILE A 299 -0.99 -24.95 41.85
N ARG A 300 -0.17 -24.25 42.64
CA ARG A 300 -0.55 -22.99 43.29
C ARG A 300 -0.97 -21.92 42.26
N LEU A 301 -0.26 -21.80 41.14
CA LEU A 301 -0.63 -20.92 40.03
C LEU A 301 -2.04 -21.25 39.51
N LEU A 302 -2.31 -22.53 39.26
CA LEU A 302 -3.60 -22.99 38.74
C LEU A 302 -4.74 -22.79 39.75
N GLU A 303 -4.47 -22.96 41.05
CA GLU A 303 -5.44 -22.70 42.13
C GLU A 303 -5.78 -21.21 42.24
N LEU A 304 -4.76 -20.34 42.28
CA LEU A 304 -4.95 -18.89 42.39
C LEU A 304 -5.63 -18.26 41.17
N SER A 305 -5.50 -18.91 40.01
CA SER A 305 -6.10 -18.49 38.75
C SER A 305 -7.48 -19.13 38.47
N ASP A 306 -8.05 -19.85 39.44
CA ASP A 306 -9.34 -20.54 39.35
C ASP A 306 -9.40 -21.62 38.22
N ASN A 307 -8.23 -22.18 37.85
CA ASN A 307 -8.06 -23.19 36.81
C ASN A 307 -7.93 -24.62 37.37
N THR A 308 -8.80 -25.00 38.30
CA THR A 308 -8.73 -26.33 38.95
C THR A 308 -9.43 -27.44 38.15
N LYS A 309 -10.19 -27.09 37.10
CA LYS A 309 -10.99 -28.06 36.32
C LYS A 309 -10.23 -28.63 35.11
N ILE A 310 -9.10 -28.06 34.72
CA ILE A 310 -8.35 -28.47 33.52
C ILE A 310 -7.58 -29.79 33.74
N PRO A 311 -7.38 -30.62 32.69
CA PRO A 311 -6.69 -31.92 32.82
C PRO A 311 -5.28 -31.81 33.42
N ILE A 312 -4.53 -30.78 33.02
CA ILE A 312 -3.13 -30.60 33.45
C ILE A 312 -3.00 -30.33 34.97
N TYR A 313 -4.04 -29.77 35.61
CA TYR A 313 -4.07 -29.59 37.06
C TYR A 313 -4.11 -30.94 37.78
N LYS A 314 -4.99 -31.84 37.33
CA LYS A 314 -5.12 -33.20 37.89
C LYS A 314 -3.83 -34.00 37.67
N GLU A 315 -3.27 -33.94 36.46
CA GLU A 315 -2.01 -34.59 36.13
C GLU A 315 -0.85 -34.09 37.01
N SER A 316 -0.75 -32.77 37.19
CA SER A 316 0.29 -32.14 38.02
C SER A 316 0.22 -32.58 39.48
N ARG A 317 -0.99 -32.70 40.04
CA ARG A 317 -1.18 -33.21 41.41
C ARG A 317 -0.75 -34.67 41.55
N LEU A 318 -1.16 -35.53 40.63
CA LEU A 318 -0.76 -36.94 40.63
C LEU A 318 0.76 -37.10 40.50
N LEU A 319 1.40 -36.29 39.64
CA LEU A 319 2.85 -36.29 39.49
C LEU A 319 3.58 -35.79 40.73
N LEU A 320 3.06 -34.75 41.41
CA LEU A 320 3.63 -34.27 42.68
C LEU A 320 3.55 -35.34 43.76
N GLU A 321 2.40 -35.99 43.93
CA GLU A 321 2.22 -37.09 44.89
C GLU A 321 3.18 -38.24 44.59
N LYS A 322 3.26 -38.66 43.31
CA LYS A 322 4.18 -39.71 42.85
C LYS A 322 5.64 -39.37 43.14
N PHE A 323 6.09 -38.16 42.81
CA PHE A 323 7.48 -37.74 43.00
C PHE A 323 7.84 -37.46 44.46
N SER A 324 6.85 -37.27 45.34
CA SER A 324 7.08 -37.09 46.78
C SER A 324 7.38 -38.41 47.51
N VAL A 325 6.94 -39.55 47.00
CA VAL A 325 7.03 -40.86 47.67
C VAL A 325 8.09 -41.80 47.05
N ILE A 326 8.35 -41.71 45.73
CA ILE A 326 9.13 -42.73 45.01
C ILE A 326 10.63 -42.37 44.86
N GLN A 327 11.52 -43.18 45.44
CA GLN A 327 13.00 -43.02 45.37
C GLN A 327 13.63 -43.41 44.02
N LYS A 328 13.04 -44.32 43.23
CA LYS A 328 13.58 -44.77 41.93
C LYS A 328 12.95 -44.06 40.74
N THR A 329 13.05 -42.73 40.71
CA THR A 329 12.56 -41.91 39.58
C THR A 329 13.72 -41.49 38.68
N ASN A 330 13.56 -41.57 37.36
CA ASN A 330 14.51 -40.96 36.43
C ASN A 330 14.29 -39.44 36.39
N TRP A 331 14.98 -38.72 37.29
CA TRP A 331 14.85 -37.27 37.45
C TRP A 331 15.21 -36.49 36.19
N LYS A 332 16.11 -36.99 35.34
CA LYS A 332 16.45 -36.34 34.07
C LYS A 332 15.27 -36.37 33.09
N LYS A 333 14.60 -37.52 32.96
CA LYS A 333 13.40 -37.65 32.11
C LYS A 333 12.27 -36.75 32.61
N ALA A 334 12.06 -36.69 33.93
CA ALA A 334 11.09 -35.78 34.53
C ALA A 334 11.45 -34.30 34.30
N GLY A 335 12.74 -33.94 34.38
CA GLY A 335 13.23 -32.60 34.07
C GLY A 335 12.98 -32.18 32.62
N TYR A 336 13.23 -33.05 31.64
CA TYR A 336 12.92 -32.77 30.22
C TYR A 336 11.42 -32.56 29.99
N TYR A 337 10.57 -33.38 30.63
CA TYR A 337 9.12 -33.21 30.55
C TYR A 337 8.65 -31.87 31.15
N ILE A 338 9.29 -31.39 32.23
CA ILE A 338 9.02 -30.05 32.77
C ILE A 338 9.43 -28.94 31.80
N GLU A 339 10.60 -29.07 31.14
CA GLU A 339 10.97 -28.09 30.10
C GLU A 339 9.93 -28.02 28.98
N GLU A 340 9.40 -29.17 28.54
CA GLU A 340 8.33 -29.21 27.54
C GLU A 340 7.06 -28.52 28.03
N ILE A 341 6.66 -28.72 29.29
CA ILE A 341 5.50 -28.02 29.89
C ILE A 341 5.75 -26.50 29.93
N VAL A 342 6.92 -26.07 30.40
CA VAL A 342 7.27 -24.64 30.49
C VAL A 342 7.25 -24.00 29.12
N ASP A 343 7.86 -24.65 28.11
CA ASP A 343 7.91 -24.15 26.75
C ASP A 343 6.52 -24.13 26.11
N TRP A 344 5.70 -25.15 26.30
CA TRP A 344 4.32 -25.19 25.83
C TRP A 344 3.49 -24.05 26.44
N TYR A 345 3.49 -23.94 27.78
CA TYR A 345 2.67 -22.99 28.53
C TYR A 345 3.04 -21.52 28.21
N SER A 346 4.33 -21.22 28.03
CA SER A 346 4.84 -19.85 27.88
C SER A 346 5.28 -19.49 26.45
N SER A 347 5.10 -20.37 25.46
CA SER A 347 5.61 -20.20 24.09
C SER A 347 5.25 -18.86 23.43
N THR A 348 4.01 -18.38 23.64
CA THR A 348 3.51 -17.13 23.06
C THR A 348 4.03 -15.91 23.83
N ASP A 349 4.09 -16.01 25.15
CA ASP A 349 4.62 -14.96 26.02
C ASP A 349 6.11 -14.76 25.82
N GLN A 350 6.91 -15.83 25.68
CA GLN A 350 8.33 -15.74 25.38
C GLN A 350 8.59 -15.00 24.05
N LYS A 351 7.78 -15.26 23.01
CA LYS A 351 7.86 -14.55 21.73
C LYS A 351 7.53 -13.06 21.89
N PHE A 352 6.51 -12.74 22.69
CA PHE A 352 6.15 -11.36 22.99
C PHE A 352 7.25 -10.63 23.79
N VAL A 353 7.77 -11.23 24.85
CA VAL A 353 8.86 -10.65 25.65
C VAL A 353 10.12 -10.41 24.82
N LYS A 354 10.45 -11.34 23.90
CA LYS A 354 11.56 -11.15 22.96
C LYS A 354 11.35 -9.92 22.06
N LEU A 355 10.13 -9.71 21.56
CA LEU A 355 9.78 -8.52 20.80
C LEU A 355 9.93 -7.24 21.67
N ILE A 356 9.39 -7.23 22.89
CA ILE A 356 9.50 -6.06 23.78
C ILE A 356 10.96 -5.79 24.14
N SER A 357 11.77 -6.82 24.39
CA SER A 357 13.20 -6.69 24.66
C SER A 357 13.94 -6.00 23.51
N GLN A 358 13.61 -6.35 22.26
CA GLN A 358 14.16 -5.68 21.08
C GLN A 358 13.73 -4.21 21.00
N LEU A 359 12.47 -3.91 21.32
CA LEU A 359 11.95 -2.53 21.27
C LEU A 359 12.53 -1.65 22.38
N VAL A 360 12.70 -2.17 23.59
CA VAL A 360 13.26 -1.46 24.75
C VAL A 360 14.75 -1.17 24.56
N THR A 361 15.49 -2.10 23.93
CA THR A 361 16.94 -1.97 23.73
C THR A 361 17.31 -1.13 22.50
N ASN A 362 16.38 -0.89 21.58
CA ASN A 362 16.65 -0.11 20.37
C ASN A 362 16.76 1.40 20.69
N PRO A 363 17.92 2.04 20.50
CA PRO A 363 18.11 3.47 20.80
C PRO A 363 17.34 4.40 19.85
N LYS A 364 16.85 3.89 18.71
CA LYS A 364 16.11 4.70 17.72
C LYS A 364 14.61 4.83 18.02
N ASN A 365 14.03 3.91 18.81
CA ASN A 365 12.60 3.92 19.14
C ASN A 365 12.39 4.37 20.59
N ASN A 366 11.78 5.53 20.79
CA ASN A 366 11.53 6.10 22.11
C ASN A 366 10.17 5.68 22.72
N LEU A 367 9.61 4.55 22.28
CA LEU A 367 8.24 4.10 22.59
C LEU A 367 7.97 3.92 24.09
N PHE A 368 9.01 3.65 24.89
CA PHE A 368 8.89 3.35 26.32
C PHE A 368 9.66 4.33 27.21
N LYS A 369 9.89 5.57 26.76
CA LYS A 369 10.82 6.52 27.41
C LYS A 369 10.71 6.58 28.95
N THR A 370 9.50 6.63 29.51
CA THR A 370 9.28 6.71 30.98
C THR A 370 9.40 5.36 31.69
N ASN A 371 9.07 4.25 31.02
CA ASN A 371 8.96 2.92 31.64
C ASN A 371 10.10 1.98 31.22
N LYS A 372 11.13 2.51 30.55
CA LYS A 372 12.20 1.73 29.90
C LYS A 372 12.98 0.88 30.90
N GLU A 373 13.41 1.48 32.02
CA GLU A 373 14.16 0.77 33.06
C GLU A 373 13.32 -0.28 33.76
N GLN A 374 12.06 0.07 34.07
CA GLN A 374 11.12 -0.86 34.68
C GLN A 374 10.84 -2.06 33.77
N LEU A 375 10.59 -1.83 32.47
CA LEU A 375 10.44 -2.90 31.49
C LEU A 375 11.71 -3.76 31.38
N TYR A 376 12.88 -3.14 31.41
CA TYR A 376 14.14 -3.87 31.35
C TYR A 376 14.32 -4.83 32.55
N ILE A 377 13.98 -4.37 33.76
CA ILE A 377 14.00 -5.20 34.98
C ILE A 377 13.00 -6.35 34.85
N LEU A 378 11.75 -6.06 34.46
CA LEU A 378 10.70 -7.07 34.33
C LEU A 378 11.03 -8.15 33.29
N ILE A 379 11.62 -7.77 32.15
CA ILE A 379 12.05 -8.72 31.11
C ILE A 379 13.13 -9.66 31.66
N LYS A 380 14.09 -9.13 32.42
CA LYS A 380 15.16 -9.92 33.05
C LYS A 380 14.60 -10.88 34.10
N GLU A 381 13.68 -10.40 34.94
CA GLU A 381 13.00 -11.21 35.96
C GLU A 381 12.17 -12.32 35.31
N TYR A 382 11.39 -12.01 34.28
CA TYR A 382 10.63 -13.00 33.52
C TYR A 382 11.53 -14.09 32.92
N GLN A 383 12.61 -13.72 32.22
CA GLN A 383 13.55 -14.70 31.67
C GLN A 383 14.22 -15.55 32.76
N SER A 384 14.55 -14.94 33.91
CA SER A 384 15.06 -15.68 35.05
C SER A 384 14.04 -16.65 35.63
N ALA A 385 12.75 -16.31 35.67
CA ALA A 385 11.69 -17.17 36.18
C ALA A 385 11.47 -18.37 35.26
N ILE A 386 11.41 -18.15 33.94
CA ILE A 386 11.34 -19.22 32.93
C ILE A 386 12.55 -20.18 33.07
N ASN A 387 13.76 -19.63 33.17
CA ASN A 387 14.97 -20.43 33.33
C ASN A 387 15.05 -21.18 34.65
N LYS A 388 14.32 -20.76 35.69
CA LYS A 388 14.23 -21.45 36.99
C LYS A 388 13.04 -22.41 37.08
N TRP A 389 12.25 -22.55 36.01
CA TRP A 389 10.97 -23.27 36.01
C TRP A 389 10.00 -22.72 37.07
N ASN A 390 9.96 -21.40 37.27
CA ASN A 390 8.98 -20.78 38.17
C ASN A 390 7.87 -20.11 37.37
N LEU A 391 6.88 -20.89 36.95
CA LEU A 391 5.76 -20.38 36.14
C LEU A 391 4.88 -19.38 36.89
N LEU A 392 4.74 -19.52 38.22
CA LEU A 392 3.97 -18.58 39.04
C LEU A 392 4.55 -17.16 38.97
N ASP A 393 5.86 -17.04 39.19
CA ASP A 393 6.55 -15.75 39.10
C ASP A 393 6.59 -15.25 37.65
N ALA A 394 6.84 -16.14 36.68
CA ALA A 394 6.82 -15.77 35.26
C ALA A 394 5.46 -15.18 34.84
N GLU A 395 4.35 -15.76 35.29
CA GLU A 395 2.99 -15.30 34.99
C GLU A 395 2.75 -13.87 35.51
N PHE A 396 3.15 -13.61 36.75
CA PHE A 396 3.01 -12.29 37.34
C PHE A 396 3.87 -11.23 36.60
N LYS A 397 5.10 -11.58 36.21
CA LYS A 397 5.98 -10.67 35.46
C LYS A 397 5.45 -10.37 34.06
N ILE A 398 4.93 -11.35 33.32
CA ILE A 398 4.37 -11.10 31.98
C ILE A 398 3.14 -10.19 32.04
N GLU A 399 2.31 -10.31 33.08
CA GLU A 399 1.14 -9.45 33.28
C GLU A 399 1.53 -8.01 33.56
N GLN A 400 2.59 -7.78 34.35
CA GLN A 400 3.17 -6.44 34.54
C GLN A 400 3.73 -5.88 33.22
N ILE A 401 4.36 -6.71 32.40
CA ILE A 401 4.82 -6.31 31.06
C ILE A 401 3.62 -5.96 30.17
N PHE A 402 2.53 -6.73 30.19
CA PHE A 402 1.29 -6.41 29.46
C PHE A 402 0.69 -5.09 29.92
N ALA A 403 0.57 -4.86 31.23
CA ALA A 403 0.07 -3.62 31.79
C ALA A 403 0.86 -2.38 31.32
N LEU A 404 2.20 -2.47 31.30
CA LEU A 404 3.06 -1.39 30.81
C LEU A 404 2.96 -1.20 29.29
N THR A 405 2.76 -2.26 28.52
CA THR A 405 2.77 -2.23 27.05
C THR A 405 1.42 -1.84 26.43
N ILE A 406 0.30 -2.05 27.13
CA ILE A 406 -1.06 -1.63 26.73
C ILE A 406 -1.18 -0.11 26.50
N ARG A 407 -0.27 0.67 27.08
CA ARG A 407 -0.17 2.12 26.86
C ARG A 407 0.19 2.48 25.42
N VAL A 408 1.03 1.67 24.79
CA VAL A 408 1.51 1.89 23.43
C VAL A 408 0.47 1.34 22.46
N THR A 409 -0.22 2.24 21.77
CA THR A 409 -1.33 1.93 20.85
C THR A 409 -0.95 0.88 19.80
N GLU A 410 0.29 0.91 19.34
CA GLU A 410 0.89 0.04 18.32
C GLU A 410 1.07 -1.41 18.83
N LEU A 411 1.18 -1.59 20.15
CA LEU A 411 1.37 -2.89 20.78
C LEU A 411 0.09 -3.47 21.37
N LEU A 412 -0.95 -2.66 21.51
CA LEU A 412 -2.24 -3.06 22.09
C LEU A 412 -2.84 -4.29 21.40
N ALA A 413 -2.78 -4.35 20.06
CA ALA A 413 -3.26 -5.48 19.29
C ALA A 413 -2.49 -6.78 19.58
N LYS A 414 -1.17 -6.68 19.83
CA LYS A 414 -0.31 -7.83 20.16
C LYS A 414 -0.57 -8.31 21.58
N VAL A 415 -0.78 -7.40 22.53
CA VAL A 415 -1.18 -7.77 23.89
C VAL A 415 -2.51 -8.50 23.88
N GLY A 416 -3.53 -7.98 23.18
CA GLY A 416 -4.82 -8.65 23.09
C GLY A 416 -4.76 -10.00 22.38
N TYR A 417 -3.86 -10.19 21.41
CA TYR A 417 -3.61 -11.51 20.83
C TYR A 417 -3.04 -12.49 21.87
N CYS A 418 -2.03 -12.09 22.64
CA CYS A 418 -1.47 -12.92 23.71
C CYS A 418 -2.53 -13.30 24.75
N LEU A 419 -3.34 -12.34 25.20
CA LEU A 419 -4.42 -12.59 26.15
C LEU A 419 -5.47 -13.55 25.58
N LYS A 420 -5.84 -13.40 24.30
CA LYS A 420 -6.76 -14.33 23.63
C LYS A 420 -6.19 -15.75 23.59
N THR A 421 -4.91 -15.91 23.27
CA THR A 421 -4.27 -17.24 23.24
C THR A 421 -4.17 -17.85 24.63
N ARG A 422 -3.84 -17.05 25.66
CA ARG A 422 -3.82 -17.51 27.06
C ARG A 422 -5.21 -17.94 27.51
N LEU A 423 -6.25 -17.15 27.24
CA LEU A 423 -7.64 -17.51 27.56
C LEU A 423 -8.10 -18.81 26.89
N ALA A 424 -7.73 -19.01 25.62
CA ALA A 424 -8.11 -20.18 24.86
C ALA A 424 -7.38 -21.46 25.30
N ASN A 425 -6.08 -21.37 25.65
CA ASN A 425 -5.24 -22.54 25.89
C ASN A 425 -5.11 -22.89 27.37
N ASN A 426 -5.07 -21.90 28.25
CA ASN A 426 -4.67 -22.08 29.65
C ASN A 426 -5.83 -21.90 30.65
N PHE A 427 -6.93 -21.23 30.24
CA PHE A 427 -8.03 -20.82 31.14
C PHE A 427 -9.40 -21.34 30.68
N ASP A 428 -9.46 -22.61 30.30
CA ASP A 428 -10.62 -23.22 29.64
C ASP A 428 -11.91 -23.21 30.49
N SER A 429 -11.77 -23.09 31.82
CA SER A 429 -12.84 -23.05 32.83
C SER A 429 -13.42 -21.66 33.13
N TYR A 430 -13.01 -20.61 32.42
CA TYR A 430 -13.50 -19.26 32.67
C TYR A 430 -14.92 -19.08 32.10
N GLU A 431 -15.91 -18.85 32.97
CA GLU A 431 -17.35 -18.80 32.63
C GLU A 431 -17.73 -17.77 31.55
N ASN A 432 -16.85 -16.80 31.27
CA ASN A 432 -17.07 -15.71 30.30
C ASN A 432 -16.01 -15.63 29.19
N LYS A 433 -15.24 -16.70 28.92
CA LYS A 433 -14.14 -16.66 27.93
C LYS A 433 -14.61 -16.21 26.53
N VAL A 434 -15.76 -16.72 26.09
CA VAL A 434 -16.34 -16.41 24.77
C VAL A 434 -16.76 -14.94 24.71
N ALA A 435 -17.43 -14.45 25.77
CA ALA A 435 -17.83 -13.05 25.87
C ALA A 435 -16.64 -12.08 25.84
N PHE A 436 -15.52 -12.41 26.50
CA PHE A 436 -14.30 -11.57 26.44
C PHE A 436 -13.63 -11.59 25.07
N ILE A 437 -13.57 -12.74 24.41
CA ILE A 437 -13.01 -12.87 23.06
C ILE A 437 -13.87 -12.09 22.05
N ASP A 438 -15.19 -12.21 22.15
CA ASP A 438 -16.13 -11.49 21.29
C ASP A 438 -16.10 -9.99 21.55
N ALA A 439 -16.00 -9.56 22.81
CA ALA A 439 -15.82 -8.15 23.16
C ALA A 439 -14.52 -7.57 22.57
N LEU A 440 -13.40 -8.30 22.65
CA LEU A 440 -12.14 -7.87 22.01
C LEU A 440 -12.26 -7.80 20.49
N ASN A 441 -12.89 -8.80 19.85
CA ASN A 441 -13.09 -8.80 18.40
C ASN A 441 -13.98 -7.63 17.96
N ASN A 442 -15.08 -7.38 18.67
CA ASN A 442 -16.01 -6.29 18.40
C ASN A 442 -15.35 -4.92 18.58
N ALA A 443 -14.61 -4.71 19.68
CA ALA A 443 -13.89 -3.47 19.91
C ALA A 443 -12.81 -3.22 18.83
N LYS A 444 -12.16 -4.28 18.35
CA LYS A 444 -11.19 -4.20 17.24
C LYS A 444 -11.85 -3.86 15.90
N LEU A 445 -12.96 -4.52 15.57
CA LEU A 445 -13.72 -4.27 14.32
C LEU A 445 -14.25 -2.83 14.28
N ASN A 446 -14.74 -2.33 15.42
CA ASN A 446 -15.25 -0.98 15.57
C ASN A 446 -14.16 0.08 15.78
N LYS A 447 -12.87 -0.30 15.73
CA LYS A 447 -11.70 0.57 15.98
C LYS A 447 -11.76 1.37 17.30
N ASN A 448 -12.44 0.84 18.31
CA ASN A 448 -12.55 1.48 19.62
C ASN A 448 -11.38 1.04 20.54
N TYR A 449 -10.23 1.71 20.39
CA TYR A 449 -9.00 1.35 21.10
C TYR A 449 -9.06 1.57 22.62
N ASN A 450 -9.85 2.53 23.10
CA ASN A 450 -10.02 2.76 24.54
C ASN A 450 -10.78 1.59 25.19
N ASN A 451 -11.91 1.21 24.60
CA ASN A 451 -12.68 0.05 25.08
C ASN A 451 -11.85 -1.24 24.96
N TYR A 452 -11.11 -1.42 23.86
CA TYR A 452 -10.21 -2.58 23.71
C TYR A 452 -9.16 -2.65 24.82
N ARG A 453 -8.58 -1.51 25.20
CA ARG A 453 -7.64 -1.39 26.32
C ARG A 453 -8.30 -1.76 27.65
N ASP A 454 -9.50 -1.25 27.92
CA ASP A 454 -10.22 -1.53 29.17
C ASP A 454 -10.55 -3.01 29.30
N ILE A 455 -10.99 -3.65 28.19
CA ILE A 455 -11.22 -5.10 28.14
C ILE A 455 -9.92 -5.86 28.42
N CYS A 456 -8.78 -5.48 27.82
CA CYS A 456 -7.49 -6.10 28.12
C CYS A 456 -7.10 -5.98 29.60
N ILE A 457 -7.31 -4.81 30.21
CA ILE A 457 -7.03 -4.57 31.64
C ILE A 457 -7.92 -5.46 32.52
N GLN A 458 -9.21 -5.56 32.20
CA GLN A 458 -10.13 -6.43 32.92
C GLN A 458 -9.70 -7.90 32.85
N ILE A 459 -9.29 -8.36 31.67
CA ILE A 459 -8.78 -9.72 31.46
C ILE A 459 -7.54 -9.97 32.32
N ILE A 460 -6.55 -9.05 32.29
CA ILE A 460 -5.32 -9.18 33.10
C ILE A 460 -5.64 -9.27 34.59
N LYS A 461 -6.47 -8.35 35.12
CA LYS A 461 -6.85 -8.35 36.54
C LYS A 461 -7.55 -9.64 36.96
N LYS A 462 -8.33 -10.23 36.05
CA LYS A 462 -9.09 -11.46 36.29
C LYS A 462 -8.23 -12.72 36.23
N MET A 463 -7.27 -12.77 35.32
CA MET A 463 -6.39 -13.94 35.12
C MET A 463 -5.24 -14.02 36.11
N SER A 464 -4.87 -12.88 36.71
CA SER A 464 -3.68 -12.80 37.54
C SER A 464 -3.74 -13.68 38.79
N PRO A 465 -2.69 -14.43 39.11
CA PRO A 465 -2.59 -15.15 40.38
C PRO A 465 -2.47 -14.21 41.59
N GLU A 466 -2.05 -12.96 41.39
CA GLU A 466 -1.85 -11.96 42.44
C GLU A 466 -2.76 -10.74 42.18
N LYS A 467 -4.08 -10.97 42.25
CA LYS A 467 -5.14 -10.02 41.85
C LYS A 467 -4.99 -8.62 42.47
N VAL A 468 -4.61 -8.54 43.75
CA VAL A 468 -4.42 -7.26 44.47
C VAL A 468 -3.18 -6.53 43.94
N ALA A 469 -2.03 -7.21 43.91
CA ALA A 469 -0.77 -6.61 43.51
C ALA A 469 -0.77 -6.15 42.05
N ILE A 470 -1.40 -6.91 41.13
CA ILE A 470 -1.53 -6.47 39.73
C ILE A 470 -2.49 -5.29 39.59
N THR A 471 -3.55 -5.24 40.41
CA THR A 471 -4.52 -4.15 40.37
C THR A 471 -3.88 -2.86 40.85
N ASP A 472 -3.12 -2.91 41.94
CA ASP A 472 -2.33 -1.78 42.45
C ASP A 472 -1.28 -1.35 41.43
N PHE A 473 -0.59 -2.31 40.80
CA PHE A 473 0.38 -2.01 39.75
C PHE A 473 -0.25 -1.30 38.55
N ILE A 474 -1.39 -1.79 38.06
CA ILE A 474 -2.15 -1.19 36.96
C ILE A 474 -2.65 0.20 37.34
N ASN A 475 -3.20 0.36 38.54
CA ASN A 475 -3.71 1.65 39.00
C ASN A 475 -2.56 2.66 39.19
N LYS A 476 -1.43 2.27 39.78
CA LYS A 476 -0.24 3.11 39.96
C LYS A 476 0.40 3.50 38.63
N THR A 477 0.42 2.56 37.67
CA THR A 477 0.82 2.92 36.32
C THR A 477 -0.19 3.92 35.77
N LEU A 478 -1.46 3.60 35.60
CA LEU A 478 -2.46 4.48 34.97
C LEU A 478 -2.62 5.88 35.63
N SER A 479 -2.47 6.02 36.96
CA SER A 479 -2.57 7.29 37.72
C SER A 479 -1.30 8.15 37.77
N SER A 480 -0.18 7.68 37.21
CA SER A 480 1.05 8.50 37.04
C SER A 480 0.95 9.53 35.89
N TYR A 481 -0.30 9.87 35.53
CA TYR A 481 -0.79 10.82 34.55
C TYR A 481 -2.09 11.40 35.10
#